data_AF-A0A938DVI2-F1
#
_entry.id   AF-A0A938DVI2-F1
#
_cell.length_a   1.000
_cell.length_b   1.000
_cell.length_c   1.000
_cell.angle_alpha   90.00
_cell.angle_beta   90.00
_cell.angle_gamma   90.00
#
_symmetry.space_group_name_H-M   'P 1'
#
loop_
_entity.id
_entity.type
_entity.pdbx_description
1 polymer ?
#
loop_
_entity_poly.entity_id
_entity_poly.type
_entity_poly.pdbx_seq_one_letter_code
_entity_poly.pdbx_strand_id
1 'polypeptide(L)'
;MADARYHDSLLPLLTASHRSRRKAGATLLRYAIDAAIVAIIEPLALDNVAILVEPDTLGVTLDSDGHVANIWIGPVETQPGPISFRSVGALCAGLLEPVAIAARATTGLGTRRADYSILDALQAEGARLERLAHVPPESEWIIELKAGTGLRAPTALRSIEVRPDAGPPFELFLPRGCCAGTRALPADACPTCPLHSDDTTRRSATEEWLRTLTPADFVYVVGRARSERVSLGWTGPAQVAATNCIADSDGVA
;
A
#
# COMPACT_ATOMS: atom_id res chain seq x y z
N MET A 1 8.57 6.48 -29.24
CA MET A 1 9.72 6.18 -28.35
C MET A 1 10.67 7.36 -28.38
N ALA A 2 10.92 8.02 -27.25
CA ALA A 2 11.97 9.03 -27.17
C ALA A 2 13.34 8.34 -27.34
N ASP A 3 14.22 8.95 -28.15
CA ASP A 3 15.56 8.41 -28.43
C ASP A 3 16.41 8.39 -27.16
N ALA A 4 16.89 7.20 -26.77
CA ALA A 4 17.63 6.95 -25.53
C ALA A 4 18.86 7.87 -25.35
N ARG A 5 19.43 8.37 -26.45
CA ARG A 5 20.56 9.32 -26.43
C ARG A 5 20.20 10.69 -25.84
N TYR A 6 18.92 11.04 -25.86
CA TYR A 6 18.43 12.28 -25.28
C TYR A 6 17.97 12.11 -23.82
N HIS A 7 17.76 10.89 -23.32
CA HIS A 7 17.40 10.68 -21.91
C HIS A 7 18.51 11.13 -20.97
N ASP A 8 19.77 10.77 -21.25
CA ASP A 8 20.91 11.13 -20.40
C ASP A 8 21.19 12.65 -20.35
N SER A 9 20.71 13.40 -21.34
CA SER A 9 20.94 14.84 -21.46
C SER A 9 19.72 15.68 -21.09
N LEU A 10 18.49 15.24 -21.39
CA LEU A 10 17.26 15.98 -21.07
C LEU A 10 16.81 15.83 -19.62
N LEU A 11 16.94 14.63 -19.01
CA LEU A 11 16.49 14.41 -17.64
C LEU A 11 17.20 15.35 -16.64
N PRO A 12 18.54 15.50 -16.69
CA PRO A 12 19.25 16.45 -15.83
C PRO A 12 18.82 17.91 -16.05
N LEU A 13 18.53 18.30 -17.30
CA LEU A 13 18.11 19.66 -17.66
C LEU A 13 16.67 19.98 -17.22
N LEU A 14 15.73 19.05 -17.40
CA LEU A 14 14.33 19.18 -16.97
C LEU A 14 14.20 19.13 -15.45
N THR A 15 15.08 18.38 -14.78
CA THR A 15 15.09 18.32 -13.32
C THR A 15 15.84 19.49 -12.71
N ALA A 16 16.76 20.12 -13.45
CA ALA A 16 17.52 21.28 -12.98
C ALA A 16 16.63 22.50 -12.62
N SER A 17 15.50 22.66 -13.30
CA SER A 17 14.59 23.80 -13.16
C SER A 17 13.57 23.66 -12.01
N HIS A 18 13.38 22.48 -11.44
CA HIS A 18 12.36 22.28 -10.40
C HIS A 18 12.85 22.72 -9.01
N ARG A 19 12.18 23.70 -8.39
CA ARG A 19 12.48 24.18 -7.01
C ARG A 19 12.22 23.11 -5.93
N SER A 20 11.65 21.95 -6.31
CA SER A 20 11.20 20.87 -5.41
C SER A 20 11.70 19.48 -5.83
N ARG A 21 12.87 19.37 -6.47
CA ARG A 21 13.38 18.11 -7.09
C ARG A 21 13.16 16.87 -6.22
N ARG A 22 13.61 16.90 -4.97
CA ARG A 22 13.48 15.77 -4.02
C ARG A 22 12.05 15.31 -3.81
N LYS A 23 11.09 16.24 -3.75
CA LYS A 23 9.66 15.94 -3.64
C LYS A 23 9.15 15.28 -4.92
N ALA A 24 9.53 15.81 -6.09
CA ALA A 24 9.14 15.25 -7.38
C ALA A 24 9.62 13.80 -7.54
N GLY A 25 10.86 13.49 -7.16
CA GLY A 25 11.40 12.13 -7.29
C GLY A 25 10.78 11.12 -6.34
N ALA A 26 10.52 11.54 -5.08
CA ALA A 26 9.80 10.70 -4.14
C ALA A 26 8.35 10.45 -4.57
N THR A 27 7.70 11.47 -5.15
CA THR A 27 6.34 11.39 -5.69
C THR A 27 6.28 10.46 -6.91
N LEU A 28 7.18 10.65 -7.88
CA LEU A 28 7.33 9.78 -9.05
C LEU A 28 7.50 8.31 -8.66
N LEU A 29 8.44 8.04 -7.75
CA LEU A 29 8.69 6.69 -7.30
C LEU A 29 7.46 6.09 -6.61
N ARG A 30 6.74 6.87 -5.78
CA ARG A 30 5.53 6.39 -5.13
C ARG A 30 4.45 6.01 -6.14
N TYR A 31 4.18 6.86 -7.13
CA TYR A 31 3.21 6.57 -8.18
C TYR A 31 3.58 5.35 -9.02
N ALA A 32 4.87 5.20 -9.36
CA ALA A 32 5.36 4.01 -10.05
C ALA A 32 5.13 2.73 -9.21
N ILE A 33 5.40 2.79 -7.91
CA ILE A 33 5.14 1.67 -6.99
C ILE A 33 3.66 1.34 -6.93
N ASP A 34 2.79 2.34 -6.76
CA ASP A 34 1.34 2.14 -6.69
C ASP A 34 0.80 1.52 -7.99
N ALA A 35 1.28 1.98 -9.15
CA ALA A 35 0.92 1.39 -10.43
C ALA A 35 1.39 -0.06 -10.58
N ALA A 36 2.61 -0.38 -10.15
CA ALA A 36 3.12 -1.76 -10.16
C ALA A 36 2.29 -2.67 -9.23
N ILE A 37 1.87 -2.16 -8.06
CA ILE A 37 1.02 -2.90 -7.14
C ILE A 37 -0.34 -3.20 -7.77
N VAL A 38 -1.04 -2.17 -8.25
CA VAL A 38 -2.38 -2.30 -8.85
C VAL A 38 -2.36 -3.20 -10.08
N ALA A 39 -1.33 -3.10 -10.92
CA ALA A 39 -1.30 -3.84 -12.17
C ALA A 39 -0.75 -5.26 -12.06
N ILE A 40 0.08 -5.57 -11.06
CA ILE A 40 0.81 -6.86 -11.02
C ILE A 40 0.49 -7.64 -9.76
N ILE A 41 0.41 -6.96 -8.61
CA ILE A 41 0.26 -7.63 -7.31
C ILE A 41 -1.22 -7.83 -6.98
N GLU A 42 -2.07 -6.84 -7.18
CA GLU A 42 -3.50 -6.95 -6.89
C GLU A 42 -4.19 -8.09 -7.65
N PRO A 43 -4.00 -8.27 -8.97
CA PRO A 43 -4.65 -9.37 -9.70
C PRO A 43 -4.21 -10.74 -9.18
N LEU A 44 -2.95 -10.87 -8.75
CA LEU A 44 -2.48 -12.12 -8.16
C LEU A 44 -3.08 -12.34 -6.77
N ALA A 45 -3.10 -11.30 -5.93
CA ALA A 45 -3.58 -11.41 -4.55
C ALA A 45 -5.11 -11.61 -4.46
N LEU A 46 -5.88 -10.99 -5.36
CA LEU A 46 -7.34 -11.00 -5.33
C LEU A 46 -7.94 -12.08 -6.24
N ASP A 47 -7.37 -12.26 -7.43
CA ASP A 47 -7.96 -13.11 -8.49
C ASP A 47 -7.09 -14.33 -8.84
N ASN A 48 -5.91 -14.47 -8.20
CA ASN A 48 -4.93 -15.51 -8.53
C ASN A 48 -4.49 -15.48 -10.01
N VAL A 49 -4.41 -14.27 -10.58
CA VAL A 49 -3.97 -14.01 -11.96
C VAL A 49 -2.60 -13.35 -11.96
N ALA A 50 -1.61 -14.01 -12.56
CA ALA A 50 -0.29 -13.41 -12.73
C ALA A 50 -0.22 -12.59 -14.02
N ILE A 51 0.21 -11.34 -13.88
CA ILE A 51 0.50 -10.43 -14.99
C ILE A 51 2.01 -10.36 -15.16
N LEU A 52 2.49 -10.75 -16.34
CA LEU A 52 3.89 -10.69 -16.74
C LEU A 52 4.12 -9.45 -17.60
N VAL A 53 5.23 -8.78 -17.32
CA VAL A 53 5.63 -7.54 -17.99
C VAL A 53 7.12 -7.52 -18.22
N GLU A 54 7.56 -6.92 -19.31
CA GLU A 54 8.99 -6.70 -19.50
C GLU A 54 9.48 -5.56 -18.56
N PRO A 55 10.66 -5.69 -17.93
CA PRO A 55 11.17 -4.73 -16.93
C PRO A 55 11.24 -3.27 -17.38
N ASP A 56 11.37 -3.02 -18.69
CA ASP A 56 11.55 -1.67 -19.25
C ASP A 56 10.26 -1.04 -19.79
N THR A 57 9.11 -1.55 -19.37
CA THR A 57 7.81 -1.15 -19.94
C THR A 57 6.99 -0.22 -19.05
N LEU A 58 7.43 0.06 -17.82
CA LEU A 58 6.82 1.06 -16.97
C LEU A 58 7.32 2.45 -17.36
N GLY A 59 6.39 3.35 -17.64
CA GLY A 59 6.70 4.75 -17.86
C GLY A 59 5.81 5.68 -17.06
N VAL A 60 6.41 6.80 -16.65
CA VAL A 60 5.73 7.88 -15.94
C VAL A 60 6.11 9.19 -16.61
N THR A 61 5.11 9.98 -17.01
CA THR A 61 5.33 11.35 -17.50
C THR A 61 4.86 12.35 -16.47
N LEU A 62 5.63 13.42 -16.28
CA LEU A 62 5.21 14.59 -15.52
C LEU A 62 4.67 15.67 -16.46
N ASP A 63 3.73 16.48 -15.98
CA ASP A 63 3.34 17.73 -16.61
C ASP A 63 4.38 18.85 -16.36
N SER A 64 4.09 20.04 -16.89
CA SER A 64 4.95 21.23 -16.76
C SER A 64 5.14 21.71 -15.32
N ASP A 65 4.22 21.37 -14.42
CA ASP A 65 4.24 21.76 -13.01
C ASP A 65 4.85 20.67 -12.11
N GLY A 66 5.29 19.56 -12.72
CA GLY A 66 5.91 18.42 -12.05
C GLY A 66 4.93 17.47 -11.38
N HIS A 67 3.64 17.53 -11.74
CA HIS A 67 2.64 16.54 -11.36
C HIS A 67 2.65 15.35 -12.32
N VAL A 68 2.21 14.18 -11.88
CA VAL A 68 2.13 13.01 -12.76
C VAL A 68 1.00 13.21 -13.76
N ALA A 69 1.36 13.25 -15.04
CA ALA A 69 0.43 13.38 -16.15
C ALA A 69 -0.09 12.01 -16.62
N ASN A 70 0.79 10.99 -16.69
CA ASN A 70 0.42 9.63 -17.08
C ASN A 70 1.35 8.60 -16.45
N ILE A 71 0.81 7.40 -16.23
CA ILE A 71 1.56 6.18 -15.91
C ILE A 71 1.09 5.12 -16.89
N TRP A 72 2.02 4.37 -17.48
CA TRP A 72 1.67 3.21 -18.29
C TRP A 72 2.58 2.04 -17.97
N ILE A 73 2.05 0.85 -18.16
CA ILE A 73 2.79 -0.41 -18.21
C ILE A 73 2.61 -0.91 -19.64
N GLY A 74 3.69 -1.35 -20.27
CA GLY A 74 3.66 -1.78 -21.67
C GLY A 74 2.94 -3.11 -21.86
N PRO A 75 3.27 -3.86 -22.92
CA PRO A 75 2.59 -5.11 -23.23
C PRO A 75 2.60 -6.05 -22.02
N VAL A 76 1.43 -6.55 -21.68
CA VAL A 76 1.21 -7.50 -20.58
C VAL A 76 0.87 -8.86 -21.17
N GLU A 77 1.48 -9.90 -20.63
CA GLU A 77 1.04 -11.28 -20.84
C GLU A 77 0.36 -11.78 -19.56
N THR A 78 -0.77 -12.46 -19.71
CA THR A 78 -1.42 -13.10 -18.56
C THR A 78 -1.02 -14.56 -18.55
N GLN A 79 -0.50 -15.00 -17.41
CA GLN A 79 -0.18 -16.41 -17.22
C GLN A 79 -1.18 -17.02 -16.23
N PRO A 80 -2.08 -17.91 -16.67
CA PRO A 80 -2.87 -18.71 -15.76
C PRO A 80 -2.00 -19.81 -15.14
N GLY A 81 -2.07 -19.95 -13.83
CA GLY A 81 -1.34 -20.97 -13.07
C GLY A 81 -0.53 -20.39 -11.91
N PRO A 82 0.01 -21.25 -11.02
CA PRO A 82 0.66 -20.79 -9.80
C PRO A 82 2.02 -20.15 -10.13
N ILE A 83 2.06 -18.82 -10.12
CA ILE A 83 3.30 -18.06 -10.00
C ILE A 83 3.53 -17.77 -8.52
N SER A 84 4.79 -17.94 -8.08
CA SER A 84 5.13 -17.59 -6.70
C SER A 84 5.13 -16.08 -6.50
N PHE A 85 4.69 -15.62 -5.33
CA PHE A 85 4.79 -14.22 -4.95
C PHE A 85 6.24 -13.73 -4.95
N ARG A 86 7.20 -14.61 -4.67
CA ARG A 86 8.63 -14.33 -4.82
C ARG A 86 9.00 -13.94 -6.26
N SER A 87 8.50 -14.65 -7.26
CA SER A 87 8.73 -14.33 -8.68
C SER A 87 8.13 -12.97 -9.04
N VAL A 88 6.92 -12.68 -8.56
CA VAL A 88 6.30 -11.36 -8.74
C VAL A 88 7.10 -10.26 -8.05
N GLY A 89 7.68 -10.54 -6.88
CA GLY A 89 8.55 -9.61 -6.18
C GLY A 89 9.79 -9.24 -7.01
N ALA A 90 10.40 -10.22 -7.67
CA ALA A 90 11.52 -9.99 -8.58
C ALA A 90 11.10 -9.18 -9.82
N LEU A 91 9.92 -9.48 -10.38
CA LEU A 91 9.34 -8.74 -11.50
C LEU A 91 9.10 -7.26 -11.13
N CYS A 92 8.44 -7.00 -10.00
CA CYS A 92 8.21 -5.65 -9.50
C CYS A 92 9.52 -4.90 -9.26
N ALA A 93 10.55 -5.55 -8.71
CA ALA A 93 11.85 -4.93 -8.52
C ALA A 93 12.52 -4.54 -9.84
N GLY A 94 12.50 -5.42 -10.85
CA GLY A 94 13.00 -5.12 -12.18
C GLY A 94 12.26 -3.95 -12.83
N LEU A 95 10.94 -3.91 -12.71
CA LEU A 95 10.11 -2.83 -13.26
C LEU A 95 10.36 -1.47 -12.58
N LEU A 96 10.58 -1.48 -11.27
CA LEU A 96 10.77 -0.26 -10.48
C LEU A 96 12.22 0.24 -10.46
N GLU A 97 13.19 -0.61 -10.80
CA GLU A 97 14.62 -0.26 -10.76
C GLU A 97 14.95 0.95 -11.65
N PRO A 98 14.54 1.02 -12.94
CA PRO A 98 14.80 2.18 -13.79
C PRO A 98 14.22 3.48 -13.21
N VAL A 99 13.01 3.42 -12.65
CA VAL A 99 12.36 4.59 -12.02
C VAL A 99 13.10 4.99 -10.75
N ALA A 100 13.53 4.02 -9.94
CA ALA A 100 14.34 4.28 -8.74
C ALA A 100 15.71 4.87 -9.11
N ILE A 101 16.39 4.38 -10.16
CA ILE A 101 17.62 4.99 -10.70
C ILE A 101 17.37 6.43 -11.10
N ALA A 102 16.35 6.69 -11.92
CA ALA A 102 16.00 8.03 -12.38
C ALA A 102 15.68 8.97 -11.22
N ALA A 103 14.85 8.55 -10.27
CA ALA A 103 14.51 9.31 -9.07
C ALA A 103 15.76 9.62 -8.25
N ARG A 104 16.66 8.67 -8.02
CA ARG A 104 17.92 8.88 -7.31
C ARG A 104 18.81 9.92 -8.01
N ALA A 105 19.05 9.73 -9.30
CA ALA A 105 19.95 10.57 -10.09
C ALA A 105 19.45 12.02 -10.23
N THR A 106 18.16 12.20 -10.45
CA THR A 106 17.59 13.51 -10.79
C THR A 106 17.18 14.34 -9.57
N THR A 107 16.86 13.68 -8.46
CA THR A 107 16.19 14.33 -7.33
C THR A 107 16.95 14.28 -6.01
N GLY A 108 18.10 13.59 -6.00
CA GLY A 108 18.92 13.41 -4.80
C GLY A 108 18.24 12.53 -3.74
N LEU A 109 17.28 11.69 -4.14
CA LEU A 109 16.76 10.64 -3.29
C LEU A 109 17.88 9.63 -3.03
N GLY A 110 18.25 9.39 -1.77
CA GLY A 110 19.31 8.42 -1.45
C GLY A 110 18.86 6.98 -1.74
N THR A 111 19.80 6.09 -2.11
CA THR A 111 19.52 4.68 -2.46
C THR A 111 18.61 3.98 -1.47
N ARG A 112 18.98 3.98 -0.19
CA ARG A 112 18.19 3.34 0.88
C ARG A 112 16.76 3.86 0.94
N ARG A 113 16.51 5.13 0.60
CA ARG A 113 15.18 5.72 0.67
C ARG A 113 14.29 5.26 -0.49
N ALA A 114 14.86 5.01 -1.66
CA ALA A 114 14.12 4.40 -2.76
C ALA A 114 13.69 2.98 -2.38
N ASP A 115 14.65 2.17 -1.91
CA ASP A 115 14.40 0.79 -1.50
C ASP A 115 13.36 0.70 -0.38
N TYR A 116 13.46 1.58 0.62
CA TYR A 116 12.47 1.65 1.70
C TYR A 116 11.09 2.05 1.18
N SER A 117 10.99 2.97 0.22
CA SER A 117 9.70 3.38 -0.33
C SER A 117 9.00 2.20 -1.01
N ILE A 118 9.75 1.38 -1.75
CA ILE A 118 9.23 0.14 -2.37
C ILE A 118 8.77 -0.83 -1.29
N LEU A 119 9.64 -1.19 -0.34
CA LEU A 119 9.33 -2.17 0.69
C LEU A 119 8.20 -1.74 1.65
N ASP A 120 8.11 -0.44 1.95
CA ASP A 120 7.06 0.13 2.80
C ASP A 120 5.70 0.06 2.10
N ALA A 121 5.66 0.38 0.81
CA ALA A 121 4.44 0.28 0.01
C ALA A 121 3.98 -1.17 -0.12
N LEU A 122 4.89 -2.10 -0.43
CA LEU A 122 4.55 -3.53 -0.52
C LEU A 122 3.96 -4.06 0.80
N GLN A 123 4.51 -3.63 1.94
CA GLN A 123 3.97 -4.01 3.24
C GLN A 123 2.58 -3.40 3.50
N ALA A 124 2.43 -2.10 3.25
CA ALA A 124 1.18 -1.38 3.54
C ALA A 124 0.03 -1.83 2.63
N GLU A 125 0.29 -1.92 1.32
CA GLU A 125 -0.70 -2.37 0.34
C GLU A 125 -0.95 -3.88 0.45
N GLY A 126 0.08 -4.68 0.72
CA GLY A 126 -0.11 -6.11 0.96
C GLY A 126 -1.07 -6.38 2.11
N ALA A 127 -0.86 -5.73 3.25
CA ALA A 127 -1.76 -5.86 4.39
C ALA A 127 -3.17 -5.34 4.11
N ARG A 128 -3.32 -4.32 3.24
CA ARG A 128 -4.63 -3.88 2.76
C ARG A 128 -5.29 -4.97 1.91
N LEU A 129 -4.57 -5.58 0.99
CA LEU A 129 -5.08 -6.62 0.10
C LEU A 129 -5.48 -7.88 0.86
N GLU A 130 -4.74 -8.25 1.91
CA GLU A 130 -5.16 -9.33 2.81
C GLU A 130 -6.53 -9.09 3.41
N ARG A 131 -6.77 -7.86 3.90
CA ARG A 131 -8.07 -7.48 4.45
C ARG A 131 -9.16 -7.49 3.37
N LEU A 132 -8.84 -7.04 2.16
CA LEU A 132 -9.79 -6.99 1.06
C LEU A 132 -10.20 -8.38 0.56
N ALA A 133 -9.22 -9.27 0.39
CA ALA A 133 -9.43 -10.66 -0.02
C ALA A 133 -9.86 -11.58 1.13
N HIS A 134 -9.98 -11.06 2.36
CA HIS A 134 -10.28 -11.84 3.57
C HIS A 134 -9.28 -12.99 3.78
N VAL A 135 -8.03 -12.76 3.39
CA VAL A 135 -6.92 -13.69 3.58
C VAL A 135 -6.48 -13.63 5.04
N PRO A 136 -6.19 -14.77 5.68
CA PRO A 136 -5.67 -14.77 7.05
C PRO A 136 -4.37 -13.96 7.15
N PRO A 137 -4.16 -13.21 8.24
CA PRO A 137 -2.95 -12.40 8.45
C PRO A 137 -1.64 -13.22 8.58
N GLU A 138 -1.74 -14.56 8.60
CA GLU A 138 -0.61 -15.49 8.62
C GLU A 138 -0.12 -15.87 7.21
N SER A 139 -0.71 -15.29 6.16
CA SER A 139 -0.30 -15.58 4.80
C SER A 139 1.11 -15.04 4.54
N GLU A 140 2.07 -15.94 4.29
CA GLU A 140 3.49 -15.56 4.12
C GLU A 140 3.77 -14.85 2.78
N TRP A 141 2.76 -14.66 1.93
CA TRP A 141 2.94 -14.11 0.58
C TRP A 141 3.56 -12.71 0.55
N ILE A 142 3.26 -11.84 1.53
CA ILE A 142 3.90 -10.51 1.63
C ILE A 142 5.39 -10.67 1.91
N ILE A 143 5.76 -11.65 2.75
CA ILE A 143 7.16 -11.97 3.06
C ILE A 143 7.86 -12.51 1.80
N GLU A 144 7.22 -13.43 1.08
CA GLU A 144 7.75 -13.97 -0.18
C GLU A 144 7.92 -12.88 -1.24
N LEU A 145 6.91 -12.03 -1.42
CA LEU A 145 6.91 -10.90 -2.34
C LEU A 145 8.07 -9.95 -2.04
N LYS A 146 8.22 -9.51 -0.78
CA LYS A 146 9.33 -8.65 -0.37
C LYS A 146 10.67 -9.34 -0.54
N ALA A 147 10.79 -10.62 -0.20
CA ALA A 147 12.02 -11.37 -0.38
C ALA A 147 12.41 -11.52 -1.86
N GLY A 148 11.42 -11.62 -2.76
CA GLY A 148 11.59 -11.63 -4.20
C GLY A 148 12.26 -10.37 -4.76
N THR A 149 12.02 -9.21 -4.13
CA THR A 149 12.63 -7.95 -4.58
C THR A 149 14.15 -7.89 -4.43
N GLY A 150 14.73 -8.75 -3.57
CA GLY A 150 16.15 -8.66 -3.19
C GLY A 150 16.53 -7.43 -2.36
N LEU A 151 15.60 -6.50 -2.14
CA LEU A 151 15.83 -5.28 -1.35
C LEU A 151 15.89 -5.61 0.14
N ARG A 152 16.70 -4.83 0.89
CA ARG A 152 16.86 -5.02 2.33
C ARG A 152 16.51 -3.76 3.09
N ALA A 153 15.67 -3.90 4.10
CA ALA A 153 15.44 -2.88 5.11
C ALA A 153 16.01 -3.34 6.45
N PRO A 154 16.93 -2.58 7.07
CA PRO A 154 17.54 -2.96 8.34
C PRO A 154 16.60 -2.79 9.53
N THR A 155 15.47 -2.08 9.36
CA THR A 155 14.50 -1.83 10.42
C THR A 155 13.10 -2.30 10.01
N ALA A 156 12.38 -2.89 10.95
CA ALA A 156 10.97 -3.19 10.79
C ALA A 156 10.18 -1.90 10.53
N LEU A 157 9.06 -2.04 9.80
CA LEU A 157 8.14 -0.93 9.61
C LEU A 157 7.39 -0.71 10.93
N ARG A 158 7.21 0.56 11.33
CA ARG A 158 6.38 0.87 12.50
C ARG A 158 4.91 0.80 12.09
N SER A 159 4.03 0.41 13.00
CA SER A 159 2.58 0.41 12.81
C SER A 159 1.88 1.16 13.94
N ILE A 160 0.65 1.60 13.67
CA ILE A 160 -0.31 2.04 14.67
C ILE A 160 -1.58 1.21 14.53
N GLU A 161 -2.08 0.68 15.64
CA GLU A 161 -3.41 0.07 15.69
C GLU A 161 -4.47 1.17 15.68
N VAL A 162 -5.45 1.06 14.78
CA VAL A 162 -6.55 2.02 14.64
C VAL A 162 -7.91 1.34 14.67
N ARG A 163 -8.90 2.02 15.26
CA ARG A 163 -10.29 1.56 15.37
C ARG A 163 -11.26 2.67 14.93
N PRO A 164 -11.45 2.89 13.61
CA PRO A 164 -12.28 3.99 13.13
C PRO A 164 -13.79 3.78 13.35
N ASP A 165 -14.24 2.53 13.50
CA ASP A 165 -15.63 2.11 13.64
C ASP A 165 -15.77 0.93 14.64
N ALA A 166 -16.96 0.30 14.69
CA ALA A 166 -17.25 -0.86 15.55
C ALA A 166 -16.69 -2.20 15.03
N GLY A 167 -15.85 -2.17 13.99
CA GLY A 167 -15.21 -3.36 13.44
C GLY A 167 -13.94 -3.77 14.18
N PRO A 168 -13.29 -4.87 13.74
CA PRO A 168 -12.01 -5.28 14.30
C PRO A 168 -10.94 -4.19 14.07
N PRO A 169 -9.99 -4.02 15.02
CA PRO A 169 -8.83 -3.17 14.81
C PRO A 169 -8.02 -3.65 13.61
N PHE A 170 -7.26 -2.73 13.02
CA PHE A 170 -6.26 -3.06 12.02
C PHE A 170 -5.02 -2.19 12.19
N GLU A 171 -3.92 -2.64 11.61
CA GLU A 171 -2.67 -1.90 11.59
C GLU A 171 -2.60 -0.96 10.38
N LEU A 172 -2.24 0.30 10.65
CA LEU A 172 -1.74 1.22 9.64
C LEU A 172 -0.23 1.35 9.77
N PHE A 173 0.46 1.11 8.67
CA PHE A 173 1.92 1.18 8.63
C PHE A 173 2.42 2.61 8.42
N LEU A 174 3.42 3.00 9.20
CA LEU A 174 4.10 4.29 9.11
C LEU A 174 5.34 4.13 8.23
N PRO A 175 5.44 4.81 7.08
CA PRO A 175 6.59 4.66 6.19
C PRO A 175 7.88 5.09 6.89
N ARG A 176 9.01 4.46 6.58
CA ARG A 176 10.33 4.79 7.18
C ARG A 176 10.84 6.17 6.78
N GLY A 177 10.23 6.78 5.76
CA GLY A 177 10.57 8.12 5.30
C GLY A 177 9.34 8.89 4.85
N CYS A 178 9.40 10.23 4.97
CA CYS A 178 8.35 11.11 4.46
C CYS A 178 8.22 10.95 2.93
N CYS A 179 7.03 10.63 2.43
CA CYS A 179 6.73 10.53 1.00
C CYS A 179 6.96 11.86 0.26
N ALA A 180 6.72 13.01 0.92
CA ALA A 180 6.96 14.33 0.35
C ALA A 180 8.45 14.75 0.35
N GLY A 181 9.36 13.92 0.88
CA GLY A 181 10.78 14.23 0.88
C GLY A 181 11.21 15.29 1.91
N THR A 182 10.29 15.82 2.72
CA THR A 182 10.56 16.90 3.69
C THR A 182 11.25 16.38 4.96
N ARG A 183 11.83 17.31 5.73
CA ARG A 183 12.45 17.05 7.05
C ARG A 183 11.63 17.62 8.22
N ALA A 184 10.72 18.54 7.94
CA ALA A 184 9.80 19.11 8.91
C ALA A 184 8.37 18.66 8.58
N LEU A 185 7.55 18.54 9.63
CA LEU A 185 6.15 18.15 9.53
C LEU A 185 5.37 19.22 8.73
N PRO A 186 4.80 18.88 7.56
CA PRO A 186 3.94 19.79 6.82
C PRO A 186 2.64 20.08 7.58
N ALA A 187 2.03 21.24 7.34
CA ALA A 187 0.72 21.57 7.95
C ALA A 187 -0.40 20.65 7.45
N ASP A 188 -0.26 20.13 6.25
CA ASP A 188 -1.14 19.19 5.54
C ASP A 188 -0.61 17.74 5.62
N ALA A 189 0.21 17.42 6.63
CA ALA A 189 0.73 16.08 6.81
C ALA A 189 -0.41 15.06 6.96
N CYS A 190 -0.30 13.93 6.24
CA CYS A 190 -1.20 12.81 6.48
C CYS A 190 -1.00 12.28 7.91
N PRO A 191 -2.05 11.71 8.55
CA PRO A 191 -1.93 11.16 9.91
C PRO A 191 -0.89 10.03 10.06
N THR A 192 -0.62 9.30 8.96
CA THR A 192 0.42 8.27 8.89
C THR A 192 1.82 8.84 8.63
N CYS A 193 1.98 10.17 8.52
CA CYS A 193 3.26 10.81 8.27
C CYS A 193 4.27 10.44 9.36
N PRO A 194 5.47 9.94 9.02
CA PRO A 194 6.41 9.46 10.01
C PRO A 194 7.05 10.57 10.84
N LEU A 195 6.80 11.83 10.49
CA LEU A 195 7.26 13.02 11.22
C LEU A 195 6.34 13.41 12.37
N HIS A 196 5.14 12.83 12.49
CA HIS A 196 4.38 12.93 13.74
C HIS A 196 5.09 12.16 14.86
N SER A 197 4.76 12.48 16.11
CA SER A 197 5.14 11.66 17.25
C SER A 197 4.32 10.36 17.26
N ASP A 198 4.90 9.27 17.78
CA ASP A 198 4.19 7.99 17.93
C ASP A 198 3.48 7.94 19.29
N ASP A 199 2.46 8.78 19.44
CA ASP A 199 1.70 8.91 20.67
C ASP A 199 0.19 8.68 20.44
N THR A 200 -0.58 8.79 21.52
CA THR A 200 -2.04 8.68 21.47
C THR A 200 -2.67 9.77 20.60
N THR A 201 -2.04 10.93 20.47
CA THR A 201 -2.50 12.03 19.61
C THR A 201 -2.53 11.60 18.14
N ARG A 202 -1.46 10.95 17.66
CA ARG A 202 -1.41 10.40 16.29
C ARG A 202 -2.54 9.41 16.04
N ARG A 203 -2.77 8.49 16.99
CA ARG A 203 -3.83 7.48 16.87
C ARG A 203 -5.19 8.15 16.71
N SER A 204 -5.54 9.06 17.62
CA SER A 204 -6.81 9.79 17.58
C SER A 204 -6.98 10.62 16.30
N ALA A 205 -5.93 11.30 15.85
CA ALA A 205 -5.95 12.05 14.59
C ALA A 205 -6.15 11.15 13.37
N THR A 206 -5.55 9.95 13.39
CA THR A 206 -5.71 8.96 12.31
C THR A 206 -7.12 8.40 12.29
N GLU A 207 -7.67 8.03 13.45
CA GLU A 207 -9.05 7.55 13.56
C GLU A 207 -10.05 8.61 13.11
N GLU A 208 -9.84 9.87 13.47
CA GLU A 208 -10.71 10.96 13.04
C GLU A 208 -10.65 11.20 11.53
N TRP A 209 -9.44 11.24 10.95
CA TRP A 209 -9.27 11.32 9.50
C TRP A 209 -9.95 10.15 8.78
N LEU A 210 -9.83 8.92 9.30
CA LEU A 210 -10.51 7.76 8.73
C LEU A 210 -12.04 7.90 8.77
N ARG A 211 -12.63 8.66 9.71
CA ARG A 211 -14.07 8.92 9.76
C ARG A 211 -14.55 9.91 8.70
N THR A 212 -13.68 10.81 8.22
CA THR A 212 -14.04 11.80 7.20
C THR A 212 -13.98 11.26 5.77
N LEU A 213 -13.34 10.10 5.57
CA LEU A 213 -13.25 9.45 4.26
C LEU A 213 -14.64 9.04 3.74
N THR A 214 -14.83 9.20 2.42
CA THR A 214 -15.99 8.64 1.72
C THR A 214 -16.01 7.11 1.87
N PRO A 215 -17.16 6.43 1.67
CA PRO A 215 -17.20 4.97 1.74
C PRO A 215 -16.20 4.29 0.79
N ALA A 216 -16.02 4.81 -0.42
CA ALA A 216 -15.07 4.28 -1.39
C ALA A 216 -13.62 4.48 -0.94
N ASP A 217 -13.27 5.69 -0.48
CA ASP A 217 -11.92 5.99 0.02
C ASP A 217 -11.61 5.19 1.30
N PHE A 218 -12.62 4.95 2.14
CA PHE A 218 -12.46 4.12 3.33
C PHE A 218 -12.14 2.68 2.94
N VAL A 219 -12.88 2.08 2.01
CA VAL A 219 -12.57 0.73 1.50
C VAL A 219 -11.18 0.71 0.89
N TYR A 220 -10.82 1.73 0.11
CA TYR A 220 -9.50 1.84 -0.49
C TYR A 220 -8.38 1.94 0.54
N VAL A 221 -8.54 2.66 1.66
CA VAL A 221 -7.47 2.79 2.67
C VAL A 221 -7.45 1.58 3.61
N VAL A 222 -8.63 1.14 4.05
CA VAL A 222 -8.78 0.16 5.12
C VAL A 222 -8.81 -1.26 4.59
N GLY A 223 -9.19 -1.49 3.33
CA GLY A 223 -9.34 -2.83 2.76
C GLY A 223 -10.59 -3.55 3.25
N ARG A 224 -11.59 -2.83 3.78
CA ARG A 224 -12.92 -3.37 4.11
C ARG A 224 -13.97 -2.27 4.11
N ALA A 225 -15.23 -2.65 3.97
CA ALA A 225 -16.34 -1.72 4.19
C ALA A 225 -16.36 -1.23 5.64
N ARG A 226 -16.96 -0.04 5.84
CA ARG A 226 -17.30 0.42 7.19
C ARG A 226 -18.24 -0.61 7.80
N SER A 227 -17.98 -0.96 9.06
CA SER A 227 -19.00 -1.64 9.83
C SER A 227 -20.16 -0.67 9.96
N GLU A 228 -21.31 -0.99 9.37
CA GLU A 228 -22.55 -0.36 9.80
C GLU A 228 -22.56 -0.51 11.32
N ARG A 229 -22.78 0.60 12.06
CA ARG A 229 -23.13 0.46 13.47
C ARG A 229 -24.20 -0.62 13.49
N VAL A 230 -23.90 -1.75 14.12
CA VAL A 230 -24.97 -2.63 14.60
C VAL A 230 -25.87 -1.66 15.33
N SER A 231 -27.02 -1.39 14.73
CA SER A 231 -28.13 -0.81 15.45
C SER A 231 -28.37 -1.87 16.50
N LEU A 232 -27.75 -1.68 17.67
CA LEU A 232 -28.26 -2.23 18.90
C LEU A 232 -29.65 -1.60 18.98
N GLY A 233 -30.61 -2.28 18.33
CA GLY A 233 -32.00 -2.14 18.64
C GLY A 233 -32.05 -2.30 20.14
N TRP A 234 -32.22 -1.18 20.82
CA TRP A 234 -32.44 -1.15 22.23
C TRP A 234 -33.83 -1.76 22.43
N THR A 235 -33.90 -3.09 22.44
CA THR A 235 -35.02 -3.77 23.05
C THR A 235 -34.80 -3.61 24.55
N GLY A 236 -35.51 -2.64 25.14
CA GLY A 236 -35.75 -2.59 26.58
C GLY A 236 -36.24 -3.96 27.10
N PRO A 237 -36.22 -4.17 28.42
CA PRO A 237 -36.19 -5.50 28.99
C PRO A 237 -37.50 -6.24 28.74
N ALA A 238 -37.47 -7.24 27.86
CA ALA A 238 -38.49 -8.28 27.79
C ALA A 238 -37.96 -9.52 28.52
N GLN A 239 -38.43 -9.60 29.75
CA GLN A 239 -38.50 -10.72 30.69
C GLN A 239 -38.81 -12.11 30.07
N VAL A 240 -38.17 -13.15 30.64
CA VAL A 240 -38.57 -14.59 30.72
C VAL A 240 -38.42 -15.39 29.40
N ALA A 241 -37.79 -16.57 29.32
CA ALA A 241 -37.90 -17.75 30.18
C ALA A 241 -36.65 -18.65 30.14
N ALA A 242 -36.30 -19.22 31.29
CA ALA A 242 -35.70 -20.55 31.33
C ALA A 242 -36.74 -21.57 30.80
N THR A 243 -36.32 -22.56 30.01
CA THR A 243 -36.66 -24.00 30.18
C THR A 243 -35.87 -24.84 29.17
N ASN A 244 -35.37 -25.95 29.67
CA ASN A 244 -34.63 -27.04 29.03
C ASN A 244 -35.27 -27.64 27.78
N CYS A 245 -34.44 -28.21 26.90
CA CYS A 245 -34.73 -29.39 26.08
C CYS A 245 -33.40 -30.00 25.56
N ILE A 246 -32.80 -30.93 26.33
CA ILE A 246 -32.12 -32.09 25.73
C ILE A 246 -32.82 -33.30 26.34
N ALA A 247 -33.36 -34.11 25.44
CA ALA A 247 -34.27 -35.21 25.69
C ALA A 247 -33.57 -36.43 26.29
N ASP A 248 -34.40 -37.19 27.00
CA ASP A 248 -34.18 -38.51 27.54
C ASP A 248 -33.55 -39.49 26.53
N SER A 249 -32.58 -40.25 27.02
CA SER A 249 -32.31 -41.61 26.56
C SER A 249 -32.79 -42.55 27.65
N ASP A 250 -34.00 -43.07 27.49
CA ASP A 250 -34.53 -44.18 28.29
C ASP A 250 -34.91 -45.33 27.35
N GLY A 251 -34.41 -46.52 27.67
CA GLY A 251 -35.21 -47.75 27.55
C GLY A 251 -34.46 -49.02 27.12
N VAL A 252 -34.14 -49.88 28.10
CA VAL A 252 -34.75 -51.23 28.34
C VAL A 252 -34.06 -52.34 27.52
N ALA A 253 -33.55 -53.46 28.05
CA ALA A 253 -33.93 -54.28 29.21
C ALA A 253 -32.71 -54.83 29.97
#